data_AF-T1B222-F1
#
_entry.id   AF-T1B222-F1
#
_cell.length_a   1.000
_cell.length_b   1.000
_cell.length_c   1.000
_cell.angle_alpha   90.00
_cell.angle_beta   90.00
_cell.angle_gamma   90.00
#
_symmetry.space_group_name_H-M   'P 1'
#
loop_
_entity.id
_entity.type
_entity.pdbx_description
1 polymer ?
#
loop_
_entity_poly.entity_id
_entity_poly.type
_entity_poly.pdbx_seq_one_letter_code
_entity_poly.pdbx_strand_id
1 'polypeptide(L)' 'MHPEIRRTEPGSCPICGMALEPVQPAAQAESNPELRDMTRRFWVGAALAVPLLFSIWARTSGR' A
#
# COMPACT_ATOMS: atom_id res chain seq x y z
N MET A 1 -21.84 -2.27 -5.80
CA MET A 1 -20.70 -1.98 -6.71
C MET A 1 -21.12 -2.40 -8.11
N HIS A 2 -21.29 -1.48 -9.06
CA HIS A 2 -21.57 -1.80 -10.48
C HIS A 2 -20.22 -1.85 -11.22
N PRO A 3 -19.65 -3.04 -11.50
CA PRO A 3 -18.28 -3.17 -12.01
C PRO A 3 -18.10 -2.65 -13.43
N GLU A 4 -19.18 -2.47 -14.20
CA GLU A 4 -19.17 -1.96 -15.57
C GLU A 4 -18.89 -0.45 -15.68
N ILE A 5 -19.00 0.31 -14.58
CA ILE A 5 -18.75 1.76 -14.59
C ILE A 5 -17.45 2.08 -13.88
N ARG A 6 -16.37 2.18 -14.66
CA ARG A 6 -15.08 2.69 -14.22
C ARG A 6 -14.85 4.07 -14.82
N ARG A 7 -14.86 5.11 -13.99
CA ARG A 7 -14.61 6.50 -14.41
C ARG A 7 -13.43 7.05 -13.60
N THR A 8 -12.61 7.83 -14.26
CA THR A 8 -11.46 8.52 -13.66
C THR A 8 -11.88 9.80 -12.95
N GLU A 9 -13.08 10.31 -13.25
CA GLU A 9 -13.61 11.57 -12.74
C GLU A 9 -14.64 11.33 -11.62
N PRO A 10 -14.64 12.17 -10.57
CA PRO A 10 -15.66 12.12 -9.52
C PRO A 10 -17.03 12.48 -10.11
N GLY A 11 -18.08 11.77 -9.70
CA GLY A 11 -19.42 12.00 -10.21
C GLY A 11 -20.48 11.08 -9.62
N SER A 12 -21.72 11.26 -10.03
CA SER A 12 -22.83 10.38 -9.63
C SER A 12 -22.98 9.21 -10.61
N CYS A 13 -23.31 8.03 -10.07
CA CYS A 13 -23.48 6.83 -10.88
C CYS A 13 -24.77 6.94 -11.71
N PRO A 14 -24.70 6.82 -13.05
CA PRO A 14 -25.89 6.94 -13.89
C PRO A 14 -26.90 5.81 -13.69
N ILE A 15 -26.49 4.69 -13.06
CA ILE A 15 -27.38 3.54 -12.79
C ILE A 15 -28.07 3.67 -11.43
N CYS A 16 -27.35 4.06 -10.39
CA CYS A 16 -27.84 4.00 -9.01
C CYS A 16 -27.78 5.34 -8.26
N GLY A 17 -27.34 6.42 -8.89
CA GLY A 17 -27.30 7.77 -8.32
C GLY A 17 -26.28 7.98 -7.18
N MET A 18 -25.59 6.93 -6.74
CA MET A 18 -24.58 7.03 -5.69
C MET A 18 -23.29 7.69 -6.19
N ALA A 19 -22.56 8.38 -5.30
CA ALA A 19 -21.26 8.96 -5.61
C ALA A 19 -20.26 7.87 -6.03
N LEU A 20 -19.61 8.04 -7.19
CA LEU A 20 -18.49 7.21 -7.62
C LEU A 20 -17.22 7.63 -6.91
N GLU A 21 -16.55 6.65 -6.33
CA GLU A 21 -15.16 6.77 -5.95
C GLU A 21 -14.28 6.63 -7.22
N PRO A 22 -13.37 7.57 -7.50
CA PRO A 22 -12.52 7.52 -8.68
C PRO A 22 -11.51 6.36 -8.59
N VAL A 23 -11.22 5.76 -9.75
CA VAL A 23 -10.27 4.63 -9.83
C VAL A 23 -8.84 5.06 -9.48
N GLN A 24 -8.52 6.34 -9.66
CA GLN A 24 -7.28 6.93 -9.21
C GLN A 24 -7.62 8.12 -8.30
N PRO A 25 -7.03 8.21 -7.10
CA PRO A 25 -7.16 9.41 -6.29
C PRO A 25 -6.61 10.59 -7.08
N ALA A 26 -7.35 11.71 -7.11
CA ALA A 26 -6.97 12.92 -7.83
C ALA A 26 -5.69 13.59 -7.28
N ALA A 27 -5.10 13.05 -6.21
CA ALA A 27 -3.81 13.47 -5.67
C ALA A 27 -2.69 13.05 -6.64
N GLN A 28 -2.35 13.98 -7.53
CA GLN A 28 -1.21 13.87 -8.43
C GLN A 28 0.07 13.60 -7.64
N ALA A 29 0.86 12.63 -8.09
CA ALA A 29 2.34 12.51 -8.12
C ALA A 29 3.23 13.17 -7.03
N GLU A 30 2.68 13.59 -5.91
CA GLU A 30 3.36 14.22 -4.80
C GLU A 30 3.58 13.12 -3.75
N SER A 31 4.81 12.99 -3.27
CA SER A 31 5.23 11.94 -2.35
C SER A 31 4.26 11.79 -1.17
N ASN A 32 3.44 10.74 -1.19
CA ASN A 32 2.40 10.54 -0.19
C ASN A 32 3.04 10.31 1.21
N PRO A 33 2.79 11.17 2.20
CA PRO A 33 3.41 11.06 3.52
C PRO A 33 3.03 9.78 4.26
N GLU A 34 1.83 9.23 4.03
CA GLU A 34 1.41 7.93 4.59
C GLU A 34 2.30 6.78 4.06
N LEU A 35 2.56 6.74 2.75
CA LEU A 35 3.46 5.74 2.17
C LEU A 35 4.87 5.85 2.74
N ARG A 36 5.36 7.08 2.96
CA ARG A 36 6.69 7.30 3.55
C ARG A 36 6.77 6.81 4.99
N ASP A 37 5.75 7.08 5.80
CA ASP A 37 5.73 6.65 7.19
C ASP A 37 5.63 5.12 7.31
N MET A 38 4.77 4.48 6.51
CA MET A 38 4.67 3.02 6.44
C MET A 38 5.97 2.38 5.96
N THR A 39 6.62 2.97 4.95
CA THR A 39 7.94 2.53 4.46
C THR A 39 9.00 2.61 5.55
N ARG A 40 9.03 3.71 6.32
CA ARG A 40 9.97 3.89 7.42
C ARG A 40 9.75 2.86 8.52
N ARG A 41 8.50 2.63 8.94
CA ARG A 41 8.14 1.62 9.95
C ARG A 41 8.56 0.21 9.50
N PHE A 42 8.30 -0.12 8.24
CA PHE A 42 8.71 -1.39 7.64
C PHE A 42 10.23 -1.59 7.71
N TRP A 43 11.01 -0.58 7.29
CA TRP A 43 12.47 -0.65 7.29
C TRP A 43 13.07 -0.73 8.69
N VAL A 44 12.51 -0.01 9.66
CA VAL A 44 12.93 -0.12 11.06
C VAL A 44 12.69 -1.54 11.58
N GLY A 45 11.52 -2.13 11.31
CA GLY A 45 11.23 -3.51 11.69
C GLY A 45 12.15 -4.53 11.00
N ALA A 46 12.40 -4.35 9.70
CA ALA A 46 13.32 -5.20 8.93
C ALA A 46 14.74 -5.17 9.50
N ALA A 47 15.26 -3.97 9.81
CA ALA A 47 16.59 -3.82 10.40
C ALA A 47 16.72 -4.53 11.77
N LEU A 48 15.65 -4.52 12.58
CA LEU A 48 15.62 -5.24 13.86
C LEU A 48 15.51 -6.76 13.69
N ALA A 49 14.86 -7.23 12.61
CA ALA A 49 14.69 -8.66 12.34
C ALA A 49 15.94 -9.31 11.68
N VAL A 50 16.71 -8.56 10.90
CA VAL A 50 17.90 -9.06 10.18
C VAL A 50 18.90 -9.79 11.08
N PRO A 51 19.32 -9.28 12.26
CA PRO A 51 20.24 -9.99 13.14
C PRO A 51 19.69 -11.31 13.66
N LEU A 52 18.39 -11.38 13.93
CA LEU A 52 17.73 -12.60 14.37
C LEU A 52 17.75 -13.64 13.25
N LEU A 53 17.35 -13.25 12.03
CA LEU A 53 17.40 -14.12 10.86
C LEU A 53 18.82 -14.60 10.57
N PHE A 54 19.81 -13.71 10.65
CA PHE A 54 21.22 -14.06 10.46
C PHE A 54 21.72 -15.02 11.55
N SER A 55 21.36 -14.79 12.82
CA SER A 55 21.76 -15.66 13.93
C SER A 55 21.13 -17.06 13.82
N ILE A 56 19.87 -17.14 13.36
CA ILE A 56 19.19 -18.41 13.10
C ILE A 56 19.86 -19.11 11.92
N TRP A 57 20.10 -18.40 10.83
CA TRP A 57 20.73 -18.96 9.62
C TRP A 57 22.13 -19.50 9.92
N ALA A 58 22.96 -18.74 10.62
CA ALA A 58 24.32 -19.15 11.03
C ALA A 58 24.30 -20.39 11.93
N ARG A 59 23.29 -20.54 12.78
CA ARG A 59 23.12 -21.73 13.63
C ARG A 59 22.70 -22.97 12.82
N THR A 60 21.93 -22.79 11.76
CA THR A 60 21.48 -23.89 10.90
C THR A 60 22.51 -24.32 9.85
N SER A 61 23.39 -23.41 9.39
CA SER A 61 24.42 -23.72 8.39
C SER A 61 25.65 -24.43 8.96
N GLY A 62 25.82 -24.44 10.29
CA GLY A 62 26.93 -25.07 10.98
C GLY A 62 26.63 -26.43 11.61
N ARG A 63 25.43 -26.99 11.38
CA ARG A 63 25.03 -28.34 11.82
C ARG A 63 24.94 -29.28 10.63
#